data_AF-A0A8E0RZ95-F1
#
_entry.id   AF-A0A8E0RZ95-F1
#
_cell.length_a   1.000
_cell.length_b   1.000
_cell.length_c   1.000
_cell.angle_alpha   90.00
_cell.angle_beta   90.00
_cell.angle_gamma   90.00
#
_symmetry.space_group_name_H-M   'P 1'
#
loop_
_entity.id
_entity.type
_entity.pdbx_description
1 polymer ?
#
loop_
_entity_poly.entity_id
_entity_poly.type
_entity_poly.pdbx_seq_one_letter_code
_entity_poly.pdbx_strand_id
1 'polypeptide(L)'
;MRQPLNWQIGLMGPQRASRYDSQIWNATRRAIENLVFYVSEHLSVHKKPTPISSTLQKVYLENSIFLLSLVSLGLSIILQMDPTFLEISMYRVKDTCMFKDNKSVCTYLKSEYRSRPLEVHTGVSEIEQVMNIAWSRLGYQDPNPEMERTINTVFVQWLEYTSIWPLDIACATFTIGFDVFRRILKRYGKSHDESLMFGMIFLMLGASVIRSVEIKLHFSVIQNINEIAQSLNYRLDEMATKKNAEMEVVICVKPPGAHLLLCITIVFLGLLQITFIMDYLDPT
;
A
#
# COMPACT_ATOMS: atom_id res chain seq x y z
N MET A 1 35.76 11.68 -2.69
CA MET A 1 34.84 11.89 -3.83
C MET A 1 35.15 10.84 -4.89
N ARG A 2 34.34 9.78 -4.99
CA ARG A 2 34.44 8.74 -6.03
C ARG A 2 33.07 8.54 -6.66
N GLN A 3 33.07 8.43 -7.99
CA GLN A 3 31.91 8.42 -8.89
C GLN A 3 31.04 7.16 -8.72
N PRO A 4 29.73 7.24 -9.00
CA PRO A 4 28.83 6.09 -8.96
C PRO A 4 29.02 5.16 -10.17
N LEU A 5 28.98 3.85 -9.91
CA LEU A 5 28.99 2.77 -10.89
C LEU A 5 27.68 2.75 -11.69
N ASN A 6 27.82 2.87 -13.01
CA ASN A 6 26.76 2.87 -14.00
C ASN A 6 26.35 1.42 -14.30
N TRP A 7 25.13 1.01 -13.94
CA TRP A 7 24.56 -0.28 -14.34
C TRP A 7 23.64 -0.07 -15.55
N GLN A 8 24.12 -0.42 -16.75
CA GLN A 8 23.28 -0.49 -17.95
C GLN A 8 22.57 -1.84 -17.99
N ILE A 9 21.25 -1.83 -17.79
CA ILE A 9 20.38 -2.99 -18.03
C ILE A 9 19.74 -2.79 -19.40
N GLY A 10 20.10 -3.67 -20.34
CA GLY A 10 19.49 -3.73 -21.67
C GLY A 10 18.04 -4.19 -21.59
N LEU A 11 17.10 -3.30 -21.90
CA LEU A 11 15.69 -3.61 -22.08
C LEU A 11 15.50 -4.28 -23.46
N MET A 12 15.37 -5.61 -23.48
CA MET A 12 14.64 -6.30 -24.55
C MET A 12 13.18 -6.45 -24.10
N GLY A 13 12.27 -5.72 -24.75
CA GLY A 13 10.84 -5.82 -24.47
C GLY A 13 10.18 -7.07 -25.06
N PRO A 14 8.96 -7.40 -24.59
CA PRO A 14 7.97 -8.05 -25.41
C PRO A 14 6.74 -7.14 -25.59
N GLN A 15 6.61 -6.56 -26.79
CA GLN A 15 5.34 -6.07 -27.32
C GLN A 15 4.40 -7.26 -27.53
N ARG A 16 3.61 -7.66 -26.51
CA ARG A 16 2.46 -8.56 -26.71
C ARG A 16 1.39 -8.58 -25.60
N ALA A 17 1.50 -7.75 -24.55
CA ALA A 17 0.51 -7.69 -23.47
C ALA A 17 -0.64 -6.67 -23.72
N SER A 18 -0.47 -5.71 -24.62
CA SER A 18 -1.37 -4.55 -24.77
C SER A 18 -2.79 -4.87 -25.25
N ARG A 19 -3.01 -5.98 -25.96
CA ARG A 19 -4.32 -6.23 -26.60
C ARG A 19 -5.32 -6.92 -25.65
N TYR A 20 -4.84 -7.76 -24.74
CA TYR A 20 -5.68 -8.49 -23.78
C TYR A 20 -6.17 -7.58 -22.64
N ASP A 21 -5.29 -6.72 -22.10
CA ASP A 21 -5.66 -5.75 -21.06
C ASP A 21 -6.70 -4.74 -21.56
N SER A 22 -6.63 -4.34 -22.83
CA SER A 22 -7.62 -3.43 -23.43
C SER A 22 -9.01 -4.05 -23.56
N GLN A 23 -9.10 -5.36 -23.82
CA GLN A 23 -10.39 -6.05 -23.95
C GLN A 23 -11.02 -6.32 -22.60
N ILE A 24 -10.23 -6.69 -21.59
CA ILE A 24 -10.70 -6.86 -20.21
C ILE A 24 -11.18 -5.53 -19.66
N TRP A 25 -10.40 -4.44 -19.84
CA TRP A 25 -10.79 -3.09 -19.40
C TRP A 25 -12.06 -2.60 -20.07
N ASN A 26 -12.22 -2.81 -21.38
CA ASN A 26 -13.43 -2.42 -22.10
C ASN A 26 -14.65 -3.27 -21.69
N ALA A 27 -14.44 -4.54 -21.34
CA ALA A 27 -15.51 -5.42 -20.87
C ALA A 27 -15.95 -5.07 -19.43
N THR A 28 -15.02 -4.83 -18.51
CA THR A 28 -15.34 -4.38 -17.15
C THR A 28 -15.96 -3.00 -17.14
N ARG A 29 -15.46 -2.07 -17.98
CA ARG A 29 -16.07 -0.75 -18.17
C ARG A 29 -17.53 -0.86 -18.63
N ARG A 30 -17.82 -1.67 -19.66
CA ARG A 30 -19.21 -1.88 -20.11
C ARG A 30 -20.08 -2.57 -19.07
N ALA A 31 -19.53 -3.51 -18.30
CA ALA A 31 -20.28 -4.17 -17.23
C ALA A 31 -20.64 -3.18 -16.11
N ILE A 32 -19.70 -2.30 -15.74
CA ILE A 32 -19.93 -1.24 -14.75
C ILE A 32 -20.91 -0.21 -15.29
N GLU A 33 -20.75 0.26 -16.53
CA GLU A 33 -21.67 1.19 -17.18
C GLU A 33 -23.09 0.60 -17.26
N ASN A 34 -23.23 -0.68 -17.61
CA ASN A 34 -24.51 -1.37 -17.65
C ASN A 34 -25.12 -1.57 -16.26
N LEU A 35 -24.32 -1.88 -15.23
CA LEU A 35 -24.79 -2.01 -13.86
C LEU A 35 -25.26 -0.66 -13.32
N VAL A 36 -24.47 0.40 -13.54
CA VAL A 36 -24.80 1.77 -13.15
C VAL A 36 -26.03 2.26 -13.89
N PHE A 37 -26.14 1.97 -15.20
CA PHE A 37 -27.31 2.31 -16.01
C PHE A 37 -28.55 1.56 -15.53
N TYR A 38 -28.46 0.23 -15.33
CA TYR A 38 -29.57 -0.59 -14.87
C TYR A 38 -30.07 -0.14 -13.49
N VAL A 39 -29.16 0.14 -12.56
CA VAL A 39 -29.50 0.67 -11.23
C VAL A 39 -30.11 2.07 -11.36
N SER A 40 -29.56 2.93 -12.23
CA SER A 40 -30.07 4.29 -12.48
C SER A 40 -31.46 4.30 -13.12
N GLU A 41 -31.72 3.43 -14.08
CA GLU A 41 -32.99 3.30 -14.80
C GLU A 41 -34.08 2.75 -13.89
N HIS A 42 -33.78 1.72 -13.09
CA HIS A 42 -34.69 1.25 -12.04
C HIS A 42 -34.96 2.30 -10.95
N LEU A 43 -34.06 3.27 -10.78
CA LEU A 43 -34.17 4.35 -9.79
C LEU A 43 -34.94 5.59 -10.29
N SER A 44 -35.13 5.76 -11.60
CA SER A 44 -35.61 7.00 -12.20
C SER A 44 -37.08 6.99 -12.63
N VAL A 45 -37.80 5.88 -12.41
CA VAL A 45 -39.21 5.71 -12.84
C VAL A 45 -40.20 6.70 -12.19
N HIS A 46 -39.84 7.45 -11.14
CA HIS A 46 -40.77 8.35 -10.42
C HIS A 46 -40.23 9.77 -10.13
N LYS A 47 -39.86 10.57 -11.14
CA LYS A 47 -39.59 12.01 -10.92
C LYS A 47 -40.36 12.94 -11.85
N LYS A 48 -41.00 13.96 -11.25
CA LYS A 48 -41.62 15.13 -11.89
C LYS A 48 -40.56 16.01 -12.58
N PRO A 49 -40.94 16.81 -13.59
CA PRO A 49 -39.98 17.47 -14.48
C PRO A 49 -39.34 18.69 -13.80
N THR A 50 -38.08 18.57 -13.44
CA THR A 50 -37.13 19.69 -13.24
C THR A 50 -36.25 19.84 -14.48
N PRO A 51 -35.59 21.00 -14.70
CA PRO A 51 -34.73 21.22 -15.86
C PRO A 51 -33.75 20.05 -16.06
N ILE A 52 -33.75 19.54 -17.29
CA ILE A 52 -33.19 18.22 -17.64
C ILE A 52 -31.66 18.19 -17.45
N SER A 53 -30.97 19.32 -17.61
CA SER A 53 -29.51 19.40 -17.47
C SER A 53 -29.01 19.28 -16.03
N SER A 54 -29.60 20.02 -15.07
CA SER A 54 -29.17 19.98 -13.66
C SER A 54 -29.53 18.66 -12.99
N THR A 55 -30.65 18.05 -13.41
CA THR A 55 -31.09 16.75 -12.89
C THR A 55 -30.17 15.62 -13.33
N LEU A 56 -29.70 15.64 -14.58
CA LEU A 56 -28.76 14.65 -15.12
C LEU A 56 -27.39 14.75 -14.43
N GLN A 57 -26.88 15.97 -14.24
CA GLN A 57 -25.61 16.22 -13.56
C GLN A 57 -25.63 15.69 -12.12
N LYS A 58 -26.71 15.91 -11.36
CA LYS A 58 -26.87 15.37 -10.01
C LYS A 58 -26.86 13.83 -9.99
N VAL A 59 -27.52 13.17 -10.95
CA VAL A 59 -27.51 11.70 -11.05
C VAL A 59 -26.10 11.16 -11.36
N TYR A 60 -25.37 11.80 -12.27
CA TYR A 60 -23.97 11.44 -12.56
C TYR A 60 -23.09 11.55 -11.32
N LEU A 61 -23.26 12.65 -10.57
CA LEU A 61 -22.49 12.90 -9.37
C LEU A 61 -22.78 11.86 -8.28
N GLU A 62 -24.08 11.54 -8.05
CA GLU A 62 -24.47 10.49 -7.12
C GLU A 62 -23.83 9.15 -7.49
N ASN A 63 -23.89 8.74 -8.75
CA ASN A 63 -23.31 7.47 -9.18
C ASN A 63 -21.78 7.48 -9.09
N SER A 64 -21.15 8.63 -9.34
CA SER A 64 -19.70 8.79 -9.22
C SER A 64 -19.24 8.69 -7.77
N ILE A 65 -19.95 9.32 -6.82
CA ILE A 65 -19.66 9.22 -5.38
C ILE A 65 -19.69 7.75 -4.95
N PHE A 66 -20.76 7.01 -5.29
CA PHE A 66 -20.89 5.60 -4.94
C PHE A 66 -19.80 4.73 -5.54
N LEU A 67 -19.51 4.92 -6.84
CA LEU A 67 -18.46 4.17 -7.52
C LEU A 67 -17.10 4.43 -6.87
N LEU A 68 -16.77 5.69 -6.57
CA LEU A 68 -15.54 6.04 -5.92
C LEU A 68 -15.45 5.41 -4.52
N SER A 69 -16.54 5.41 -3.74
CA SER A 69 -16.56 4.77 -2.42
C SER A 69 -16.30 3.26 -2.51
N LEU A 70 -16.88 2.57 -3.52
CA LEU A 70 -16.59 1.15 -3.77
C LEU A 70 -15.14 0.90 -4.16
N VAL A 71 -14.59 1.72 -5.05
CA VAL A 71 -13.17 1.63 -5.45
C VAL A 71 -12.25 1.88 -4.25
N SER A 72 -12.57 2.87 -3.41
CA SER A 72 -11.81 3.18 -2.21
C SER A 72 -11.82 2.01 -1.22
N LEU A 73 -12.97 1.38 -0.97
CA LEU A 73 -13.05 0.18 -0.13
C LEU A 73 -12.21 -0.97 -0.72
N GLY A 74 -12.33 -1.21 -2.03
CA GLY A 74 -11.55 -2.24 -2.71
C GLY A 74 -10.04 -2.02 -2.57
N LEU A 75 -9.58 -0.79 -2.76
CA LEU A 75 -8.17 -0.43 -2.59
C LEU A 75 -7.71 -0.54 -1.13
N SER A 76 -8.55 -0.16 -0.16
CA SER A 76 -8.25 -0.38 1.28
C SER A 76 -8.04 -1.86 1.59
N ILE A 77 -8.88 -2.74 1.04
CA ILE A 77 -8.72 -4.20 1.22
C ILE A 77 -7.44 -4.71 0.53
N ILE A 78 -7.17 -4.27 -0.70
CA ILE A 78 -5.96 -4.67 -1.45
C ILE A 78 -4.70 -4.26 -0.68
N LEU A 79 -4.69 -3.07 -0.08
CA LEU A 79 -3.55 -2.58 0.70
C LEU A 79 -3.19 -3.52 1.85
N GLN A 80 -4.17 -4.15 2.51
CA GLN A 80 -3.93 -5.10 3.60
C GLN A 80 -3.36 -6.44 3.13
N MET A 81 -3.52 -6.75 1.84
CA MET A 81 -3.04 -7.99 1.23
C MET A 81 -1.73 -7.78 0.46
N ASP A 82 -1.18 -6.56 0.47
CA ASP A 82 -0.01 -6.19 -0.29
C ASP A 82 1.26 -6.87 0.27
N PRO A 83 1.90 -7.80 -0.48
CA PRO A 83 3.13 -8.44 -0.04
C PRO A 83 4.35 -7.52 -0.09
N THR A 84 4.22 -6.31 -0.64
CA THR A 84 5.29 -5.31 -0.71
C THR A 84 5.32 -4.36 0.49
N PHE A 85 4.50 -4.64 1.53
CA PHE A 85 4.53 -3.90 2.79
C PHE A 85 5.91 -3.96 3.46
N LEU A 86 6.52 -5.15 3.54
CA LEU A 86 7.90 -5.29 3.96
C LEU A 86 8.63 -6.23 3.01
N GLU A 87 9.72 -5.76 2.42
CA GLU A 87 10.56 -6.58 1.55
C GLU A 87 12.03 -6.48 1.95
N ILE A 88 12.58 -7.62 2.37
CA ILE A 88 13.97 -7.77 2.79
C ILE A 88 14.66 -8.69 1.78
N SER A 89 15.72 -8.20 1.17
CA SER A 89 16.59 -8.96 0.28
C SER A 89 17.90 -9.26 0.98
N MET A 90 18.25 -10.53 1.10
CA MET A 90 19.52 -10.98 1.63
C MET A 90 20.35 -11.60 0.52
N TYR A 91 21.60 -11.16 0.39
CA TYR A 91 22.57 -11.66 -0.57
C TYR A 91 23.65 -12.42 0.18
N ARG A 92 23.88 -13.69 -0.17
CA ARG A 92 24.93 -14.53 0.42
C ARG A 92 25.90 -15.01 -0.64
N VAL A 93 27.19 -15.06 -0.34
CA VAL A 93 28.18 -15.62 -1.26
C VAL A 93 27.92 -17.12 -1.45
N LYS A 94 27.77 -17.56 -2.71
CA LYS A 94 27.43 -18.95 -3.07
C LYS A 94 28.65 -19.86 -3.15
N ASP A 95 29.73 -19.39 -3.75
CA ASP A 95 30.99 -20.10 -3.97
C ASP A 95 32.18 -19.19 -3.64
N THR A 96 33.37 -19.76 -3.40
CA THR A 96 34.59 -18.98 -3.20
C THR A 96 34.80 -18.00 -4.37
N CYS A 97 35.01 -16.73 -4.05
CA CYS A 97 35.17 -15.69 -5.04
C CYS A 97 36.32 -16.04 -6.01
N MET A 98 36.00 -16.08 -7.30
CA MET A 98 37.01 -16.38 -8.32
C MET A 98 37.75 -15.09 -8.67
N PHE A 99 39.08 -15.14 -8.66
CA PHE A 99 39.91 -14.04 -9.16
C PHE A 99 40.03 -14.17 -10.69
N LYS A 100 39.46 -13.20 -11.41
CA LYS A 100 39.62 -13.09 -12.87
C LYS A 100 40.07 -11.67 -13.20
N ASP A 101 41.17 -11.54 -13.92
CA ASP A 101 41.71 -10.24 -14.40
C ASP A 101 41.92 -9.20 -13.28
N ASN A 102 42.59 -9.57 -12.18
CA ASN A 102 42.81 -8.73 -10.99
C ASN A 102 41.54 -8.20 -10.29
N LYS A 103 40.37 -8.81 -10.57
CA LYS A 103 39.11 -8.52 -9.87
C LYS A 103 38.54 -9.82 -9.30
N SER A 104 38.08 -9.76 -8.06
CA SER A 104 37.26 -10.82 -7.47
C SER A 104 35.86 -10.74 -8.09
N VAL A 105 35.37 -11.88 -8.59
CA VAL A 105 34.00 -12.03 -9.06
C VAL A 105 33.33 -13.04 -8.14
N CYS A 106 32.47 -12.56 -7.25
CA CYS A 106 31.68 -13.40 -6.35
C CYS A 106 30.28 -13.59 -6.91
N THR A 107 29.78 -14.83 -6.84
CA THR A 107 28.39 -15.13 -7.18
C THR A 107 27.57 -15.10 -5.91
N TYR A 108 26.51 -14.29 -5.88
CA TYR A 108 25.62 -14.19 -4.71
C TYR A 108 24.32 -14.96 -4.94
N LEU A 109 23.92 -15.73 -3.93
CA LEU A 109 22.57 -16.26 -3.80
C LEU A 109 21.67 -15.18 -3.19
N LYS A 110 20.56 -14.88 -3.87
CA LYS A 110 19.55 -13.93 -3.39
C LYS A 110 18.41 -14.68 -2.72
N SER A 111 18.07 -14.26 -1.51
CA SER A 111 16.85 -14.67 -0.80
C SER A 111 15.98 -13.43 -0.57
N GLU A 112 14.72 -13.47 -1.00
CA GLU A 112 13.74 -12.39 -0.77
C GLU A 112 12.71 -12.85 0.26
N TYR A 113 12.50 -12.03 1.29
CA TYR A 113 11.47 -12.19 2.31
C TYR A 113 10.45 -11.07 2.10
N ARG A 114 9.18 -11.44 2.04
CA ARG A 114 8.06 -10.53 1.79
C ARG A 114 6.99 -10.80 2.81
N SER A 115 6.63 -9.77 3.58
CA SER A 115 5.66 -9.90 4.65
C SER A 115 4.52 -8.92 4.40
N ARG A 116 3.29 -9.41 4.58
CA ARG A 116 2.07 -8.59 4.47
C ARG A 116 1.80 -7.82 5.75
N PRO A 117 0.98 -6.75 5.72
CA PRO A 117 0.64 -5.99 6.93
C PRO A 117 0.05 -6.85 8.05
N LEU A 118 -0.76 -7.86 7.73
CA LEU A 118 -1.41 -8.74 8.71
C LEU A 118 -0.48 -9.82 9.29
N GLU A 119 0.69 -10.02 8.70
CA GLU A 119 1.64 -11.11 9.00
C GLU A 119 2.67 -10.68 10.05
N VAL A 120 2.22 -10.04 11.14
CA VAL A 120 3.12 -9.46 12.16
C VAL A 120 4.06 -10.50 12.77
N HIS A 121 3.52 -11.60 13.28
CA HIS A 121 4.32 -12.64 13.95
C HIS A 121 5.28 -13.35 12.98
N THR A 122 4.78 -13.70 11.80
CA THR A 122 5.60 -14.37 10.77
C THR A 122 6.67 -13.43 10.23
N GLY A 123 6.33 -12.18 9.94
CA GLY A 123 7.26 -11.17 9.45
C GLY A 123 8.34 -10.81 10.47
N VAL A 124 7.99 -10.66 11.76
CA VAL A 124 8.98 -10.44 12.82
C VAL A 124 9.90 -11.66 13.00
N SER A 125 9.36 -12.88 12.94
CA SER A 125 10.18 -14.08 12.98
C SER A 125 11.13 -14.18 11.77
N GLU A 126 10.70 -13.79 10.58
CA GLU A 126 11.55 -13.72 9.38
C GLU A 126 12.67 -12.69 9.55
N ILE A 127 12.36 -11.50 10.08
CA ILE A 127 13.37 -10.48 10.42
C ILE A 127 14.39 -11.09 11.39
N GLU A 128 13.94 -11.66 12.51
CA GLU A 128 14.83 -12.29 13.50
C GLU A 128 15.73 -13.36 12.87
N GLN A 129 15.19 -14.23 12.02
CA GLN A 129 15.98 -15.25 11.33
C GLN A 129 17.05 -14.63 10.43
N VAL A 130 16.70 -13.62 9.64
CA VAL A 130 17.66 -12.91 8.78
C VAL A 130 18.76 -12.26 9.62
N MET A 131 18.38 -11.58 10.70
CA MET A 131 19.33 -10.90 11.58
C MET A 131 20.23 -11.89 12.33
N ASN A 132 19.69 -12.99 12.85
CA ASN A 132 20.44 -14.03 13.53
C ASN A 132 21.48 -14.69 12.61
N ILE A 133 21.14 -14.87 11.32
CA ILE A 133 22.10 -15.44 10.37
C ILE A 133 23.25 -14.46 10.12
N ALA A 134 22.98 -13.16 9.94
CA ALA A 134 24.03 -12.15 9.86
C ALA A 134 24.87 -12.06 11.15
N TRP A 135 24.22 -12.15 12.31
CA TRP A 135 24.88 -12.07 13.61
C TRP A 135 25.80 -13.26 13.90
N SER A 136 25.37 -14.47 13.54
CA SER A 136 26.19 -15.67 13.69
C SER A 136 27.50 -15.58 12.89
N ARG A 137 27.49 -14.87 11.75
CA ARG A 137 28.69 -14.60 10.95
C ARG A 137 29.63 -13.62 11.62
N LEU A 138 29.11 -12.75 12.49
CA LEU A 138 29.91 -11.87 13.33
C LEU A 138 30.66 -12.60 14.46
N GLY A 139 30.38 -13.89 14.69
CA GLY A 139 31.03 -14.70 15.73
C GLY A 139 30.45 -14.46 17.14
N TYR A 140 29.36 -13.72 17.25
CA TYR A 140 28.61 -13.55 18.49
C TYR A 140 27.61 -14.71 18.66
N GLN A 141 27.65 -15.37 19.82
CA GLN A 141 26.72 -16.46 20.15
C GLN A 141 25.43 -15.95 20.80
N ASP A 142 25.48 -14.78 21.45
CA ASP A 142 24.32 -14.19 22.12
C ASP A 142 23.71 -13.03 21.31
N PRO A 143 22.37 -12.89 21.29
CA PRO A 143 21.69 -11.78 20.63
C PRO A 143 22.08 -10.45 21.28
N ASN A 144 22.30 -9.42 20.44
CA ASN A 144 22.59 -8.08 20.93
C ASN A 144 21.34 -7.50 21.64
N PRO A 145 21.44 -7.07 22.91
CA PRO A 145 20.31 -6.47 23.63
C PRO A 145 19.75 -5.21 22.93
N GLU A 146 20.56 -4.48 22.17
CA GLU A 146 20.08 -3.35 21.37
C GLU A 146 19.22 -3.81 20.19
N MET A 147 19.61 -4.92 19.54
CA MET A 147 18.88 -5.49 18.41
C MET A 147 17.53 -6.04 18.87
N GLU A 148 17.51 -6.74 20.01
CA GLU A 148 16.27 -7.24 20.61
C GLU A 148 15.30 -6.10 20.96
N ARG A 149 15.80 -4.98 21.51
CA ARG A 149 14.99 -3.78 21.76
C ARG A 149 14.40 -3.19 20.48
N THR A 150 15.18 -3.11 19.41
CA THR A 150 14.67 -2.55 18.15
C THR A 150 13.69 -3.50 17.47
N ILE A 151 13.90 -4.81 17.53
CA ILE A 151 12.94 -5.82 17.03
C ILE A 151 11.63 -5.74 17.81
N ASN A 152 11.69 -5.63 19.14
CA ASN A 152 10.50 -5.40 19.96
C ASN A 152 9.79 -4.09 19.60
N THR A 153 10.54 -3.03 19.29
CA THR A 153 9.97 -1.75 18.82
C THR A 153 9.25 -1.92 17.48
N VAL A 154 9.86 -2.62 16.52
CA VAL A 154 9.26 -2.97 15.23
C VAL A 154 7.97 -3.77 15.42
N PHE A 155 7.98 -4.77 16.30
CA PHE A 155 6.81 -5.57 16.63
C PHE A 155 5.66 -4.72 17.16
N VAL A 156 5.93 -3.85 18.15
CA VAL A 156 4.90 -2.96 18.73
C VAL A 156 4.34 -2.01 17.67
N GLN A 157 5.19 -1.36 16.86
CA GLN A 157 4.73 -0.43 15.83
C GLN A 157 3.93 -1.11 14.73
N TRP A 158 4.30 -2.34 14.38
CA TRP A 158 3.55 -3.14 13.41
C TRP A 158 2.21 -3.61 13.99
N LEU A 159 2.16 -3.97 15.28
CA LEU A 159 0.89 -4.21 15.96
C LEU A 159 -0.01 -2.97 16.00
N GLU A 160 0.56 -1.79 16.29
CA GLU A 160 -0.16 -0.51 16.25
C GLU A 160 -0.76 -0.27 14.87
N TYR A 161 0.02 -0.45 13.80
CA TYR A 161 -0.49 -0.41 12.43
C TYR A 161 -1.66 -1.38 12.23
N THR A 162 -1.48 -2.63 12.70
CA THR A 162 -2.48 -3.71 12.56
C THR A 162 -3.75 -3.46 13.40
N SER A 163 -3.68 -2.62 14.43
CA SER A 163 -4.84 -2.24 15.24
C SER A 163 -5.66 -1.11 14.64
N ILE A 164 -5.05 -0.27 13.79
CA ILE A 164 -5.65 0.96 13.27
C ILE A 164 -6.38 0.70 11.94
N TRP A 165 -5.84 -0.17 11.06
CA TRP A 165 -6.44 -0.39 9.74
C TRP A 165 -7.92 -0.84 9.70
N PRO A 166 -8.47 -1.57 10.70
CA PRO A 166 -9.88 -1.91 10.67
C PRO A 166 -10.75 -0.64 10.71
N LEU A 167 -10.25 0.46 11.28
CA LEU A 167 -10.95 1.74 11.32
C LEU A 167 -11.07 2.37 9.94
N ASP A 168 -10.04 2.26 9.09
CA ASP A 168 -10.09 2.75 7.71
C ASP A 168 -11.15 1.99 6.89
N ILE A 169 -11.18 0.65 7.01
CA ILE A 169 -12.22 -0.16 6.36
C ILE A 169 -13.60 0.14 6.93
N ALA A 170 -13.72 0.33 8.25
CA ALA A 170 -14.98 0.71 8.87
C ALA A 170 -15.49 2.04 8.34
N CYS A 171 -14.63 3.06 8.24
CA CYS A 171 -14.98 4.36 7.65
C CYS A 171 -15.48 4.20 6.21
N ALA A 172 -14.76 3.47 5.37
CA ALA A 172 -15.18 3.22 3.98
C ALA A 172 -16.53 2.49 3.90
N THR A 173 -16.73 1.49 4.76
CA THR A 173 -17.97 0.71 4.84
C THR A 173 -19.14 1.57 5.31
N PHE A 174 -18.95 2.41 6.33
CA PHE A 174 -19.98 3.33 6.80
C PHE A 174 -20.33 4.40 5.77
N THR A 175 -19.36 4.92 5.03
CA THR A 175 -19.60 5.85 3.92
C THR A 175 -20.50 5.22 2.86
N ILE A 176 -20.24 3.98 2.45
CA ILE A 176 -21.11 3.23 1.52
C ILE A 176 -22.49 3.00 2.14
N GLY A 177 -22.54 2.60 3.42
CA GLY A 177 -23.79 2.38 4.14
C GLY A 177 -24.66 3.64 4.21
N PHE A 178 -24.06 4.80 4.48
CA PHE A 178 -24.75 6.08 4.45
C PHE A 178 -25.23 6.46 3.05
N ASP A 179 -24.43 6.23 2.00
CA ASP A 179 -24.91 6.50 0.63
C ASP A 179 -26.08 5.59 0.23
N VAL A 180 -26.04 4.30 0.58
CA VAL A 180 -27.15 3.38 0.34
C VAL A 180 -28.39 3.82 1.12
N PHE A 181 -28.24 4.13 2.41
CA PHE A 181 -29.34 4.59 3.26
C PHE A 181 -29.96 5.89 2.72
N ARG A 182 -29.13 6.85 2.30
CA ARG A 182 -29.53 8.11 1.67
C ARG A 182 -30.36 7.86 0.41
N ARG A 183 -29.92 6.97 -0.49
CA ARG A 183 -30.67 6.56 -1.69
C ARG A 183 -32.03 5.93 -1.35
N ILE A 184 -32.08 5.11 -0.30
CA ILE A 184 -33.34 4.50 0.17
C ILE A 184 -34.30 5.59 0.67
N LEU A 185 -33.85 6.51 1.53
CA LEU A 185 -34.68 7.61 2.03
C LEU A 185 -35.23 8.48 0.90
N LYS A 186 -34.42 8.73 -0.13
CA LYS A 186 -34.81 9.49 -1.32
C LYS A 186 -35.95 8.80 -2.09
N ARG A 187 -35.96 7.46 -2.17
CA ARG A 187 -37.09 6.69 -2.75
C ARG A 187 -38.38 6.86 -1.95
N TYR A 188 -38.27 6.96 -0.63
CA TYR A 188 -39.41 7.20 0.26
C TYR A 188 -39.83 8.68 0.36
N GLY A 189 -39.26 9.57 -0.48
CA GLY A 189 -39.65 10.98 -0.53
C GLY A 189 -39.17 11.84 0.63
N LYS A 190 -38.21 11.36 1.45
CA LYS A 190 -37.62 12.15 2.54
C LYS A 190 -36.41 12.96 2.04
N SER A 191 -36.38 14.26 2.33
CA SER A 191 -35.35 15.20 1.83
C SER A 191 -34.20 15.48 2.82
N HIS A 192 -33.83 14.53 3.68
CA HIS A 192 -32.69 14.69 4.60
C HIS A 192 -31.38 14.24 3.92
N ASP A 193 -31.03 14.87 2.81
CA ASP A 193 -29.86 14.52 1.99
C ASP A 193 -28.57 15.13 2.59
N GLU A 194 -28.67 16.37 3.08
CA GLU A 194 -27.51 17.17 3.50
C GLU A 194 -26.78 16.60 4.73
N SER A 195 -27.50 16.22 5.78
CA SER A 195 -26.88 15.72 7.03
C SER A 195 -26.12 14.41 6.82
N LEU A 196 -26.63 13.52 5.97
CA LEU A 196 -25.95 12.27 5.62
C LEU A 196 -24.69 12.53 4.79
N MET A 197 -24.76 13.46 3.84
CA MET A 197 -23.62 13.85 3.01
C MET A 197 -22.52 14.55 3.84
N PHE A 198 -22.89 15.42 4.79
CA PHE A 198 -21.93 15.96 5.76
C PHE A 198 -21.30 14.85 6.61
N GLY A 199 -22.09 13.88 7.09
CA GLY A 199 -21.59 12.71 7.81
C GLY A 199 -20.57 11.89 7.00
N MET A 200 -20.83 11.71 5.70
CA MET A 200 -19.89 11.06 4.77
C MET A 200 -18.58 11.87 4.64
N ILE A 201 -18.65 13.21 4.53
CA ILE A 201 -17.45 14.06 4.51
C ILE A 201 -16.61 13.86 5.78
N PHE A 202 -17.23 13.88 6.95
CA PHE A 202 -16.52 13.66 8.22
C PHE A 202 -15.86 12.28 8.29
N LEU A 203 -16.54 11.22 7.84
CA LEU A 203 -15.96 9.88 7.77
C LEU A 203 -14.77 9.81 6.81
N MET A 204 -14.85 10.45 5.65
CA MET A 204 -13.76 10.48 4.66
C MET A 204 -12.55 11.30 5.15
N LEU A 205 -12.79 12.41 5.84
CA LEU A 205 -11.73 13.17 6.51
C LEU A 205 -11.08 12.33 7.62
N GLY A 206 -11.89 11.65 8.44
CA GLY A 206 -11.41 10.71 9.45
C GLY A 206 -10.54 9.61 8.86
N ALA A 207 -10.99 8.97 7.79
CA ALA A 207 -10.23 7.95 7.05
C ALA A 207 -8.90 8.51 6.52
N SER A 208 -8.89 9.75 6.02
CA SER A 208 -7.66 10.41 5.53
C SER A 208 -6.64 10.65 6.65
N VAL A 209 -7.10 11.02 7.85
CA VAL A 209 -6.24 11.15 9.04
C VAL A 209 -5.70 9.79 9.47
N ILE A 210 -6.56 8.78 9.56
CA ILE A 210 -6.19 7.40 9.88
C ILE A 210 -5.10 6.93 8.91
N ARG A 211 -5.28 7.12 7.60
CA ARG A 211 -4.31 6.77 6.57
C ARG A 211 -2.97 7.46 6.75
N SER A 212 -2.97 8.72 7.17
CA SER A 212 -1.74 9.47 7.44
C SER A 212 -0.97 8.88 8.62
N VAL A 213 -1.67 8.43 9.66
CA VAL A 213 -1.07 7.72 10.80
C VAL A 213 -0.52 6.36 10.37
N GLU A 214 -1.25 5.60 9.56
CA GLU A 214 -0.80 4.31 9.01
C GLU A 214 0.49 4.46 8.19
N ILE A 215 0.56 5.46 7.30
CA ILE A 215 1.76 5.76 6.50
C ILE A 215 2.94 6.05 7.44
N LYS A 216 2.74 6.87 8.48
CA LYS A 216 3.78 7.18 9.46
C LYS A 216 4.28 5.93 10.19
N LEU A 217 3.38 5.08 10.65
CA LEU A 217 3.74 3.83 11.33
C LEU A 217 4.49 2.88 10.40
N HIS A 218 4.03 2.73 9.16
CA HIS A 218 4.68 1.92 8.14
C HIS A 218 6.11 2.39 7.84
N PHE A 219 6.33 3.71 7.67
CA PHE A 219 7.69 4.24 7.50
C PHE A 219 8.56 4.01 8.72
N SER A 220 8.01 4.12 9.93
CA SER A 220 8.75 3.87 11.17
C SER A 220 9.22 2.41 11.26
N VAL A 221 8.35 1.45 10.90
CA VAL A 221 8.70 0.02 10.81
C VAL A 221 9.86 -0.19 9.84
N ILE A 222 9.76 0.33 8.62
CA ILE A 222 10.79 0.18 7.58
C ILE A 222 12.10 0.84 8.00
N GLN A 223 12.03 2.05 8.58
CA GLN A 223 13.21 2.78 9.03
C GLN A 223 13.97 1.99 10.09
N ASN A 224 13.28 1.49 11.12
CA ASN A 224 13.89 0.72 12.20
C ASN A 224 14.58 -0.55 11.68
N ILE A 225 13.92 -1.28 10.77
CA ILE A 225 14.52 -2.48 10.16
C ILE A 225 15.73 -2.11 9.30
N ASN A 226 15.65 -1.01 8.56
CA ASN A 226 16.75 -0.52 7.73
C ASN A 226 17.95 -0.07 8.58
N GLU A 227 17.73 0.59 9.72
CA GLU A 227 18.79 0.97 10.66
C GLU A 227 19.51 -0.28 11.21
N ILE A 228 18.77 -1.33 11.58
CA ILE A 228 19.36 -2.62 11.99
C ILE A 228 20.19 -3.20 10.83
N ALA A 229 19.61 -3.31 9.64
CA ALA A 229 20.27 -3.88 8.48
C ALA A 229 21.57 -3.12 8.11
N GLN A 230 21.54 -1.79 8.15
CA GLN A 230 22.71 -0.95 7.91
C GLN A 230 23.80 -1.14 8.98
N SER A 231 23.42 -1.19 10.26
CA SER A 231 24.34 -1.45 11.36
C SER A 231 25.03 -2.82 11.22
N LEU A 232 24.26 -3.85 10.85
CA LEU A 232 24.79 -5.19 10.61
C LEU A 232 25.72 -5.24 9.40
N ASN A 233 25.30 -4.65 8.28
CA ASN A 233 26.14 -4.58 7.08
C ASN A 233 27.46 -3.87 7.36
N TYR A 234 27.42 -2.77 8.11
CA TYR A 234 28.63 -2.03 8.49
C TYR A 234 29.60 -2.91 9.31
N ARG A 235 29.09 -3.64 10.30
CA ARG A 235 29.91 -4.56 11.11
C ARG A 235 30.46 -5.73 10.29
N LEU A 236 29.67 -6.26 9.36
CA LEU A 236 30.09 -7.33 8.47
C LEU A 236 31.19 -6.86 7.51
N ASP A 237 31.08 -5.63 6.99
CA ASP A 237 32.09 -5.00 6.13
C ASP A 237 33.40 -4.74 6.89
N GLU A 238 33.30 -4.25 8.13
CA GLU A 238 34.47 -4.05 8.99
C GLU A 238 35.20 -5.38 9.25
N MET A 239 34.47 -6.47 9.51
CA MET A 239 35.09 -7.78 9.71
C MET A 239 35.69 -8.34 8.41
N ALA A 240 34.98 -8.21 7.29
CA ALA A 240 35.46 -8.65 5.98
C ALA A 240 36.77 -7.93 5.63
N THR A 241 36.83 -6.61 5.84
CA THR A 241 38.02 -5.79 5.67
C THR A 241 39.16 -6.24 6.58
N LYS A 242 38.91 -6.49 7.88
CA LYS A 242 39.92 -7.01 8.81
C LYS A 242 40.50 -8.36 8.40
N LYS A 243 39.68 -9.20 7.74
CA LYS A 243 40.07 -10.54 7.27
C LYS A 243 40.61 -10.54 5.84
N ASN A 244 40.70 -9.38 5.16
CA ASN A 244 40.99 -9.29 3.71
C ASN A 244 40.11 -10.22 2.88
N ALA A 245 38.84 -10.33 3.25
CA ALA A 245 37.83 -11.16 2.58
C ALA A 245 36.69 -10.28 2.05
N GLU A 246 35.89 -10.83 1.15
CA GLU A 246 34.64 -10.19 0.74
C GLU A 246 33.53 -10.38 1.79
N MET A 247 32.55 -9.48 1.81
CA MET A 247 31.38 -9.62 2.69
C MET A 247 30.59 -10.89 2.35
N GLU A 248 30.49 -11.80 3.32
CA GLU A 248 29.77 -13.08 3.13
C GLU A 248 28.25 -12.89 3.01
N VAL A 249 27.70 -11.85 3.65
CA VAL A 249 26.26 -11.56 3.72
C VAL A 249 26.03 -10.06 3.59
N VAL A 250 25.02 -9.68 2.80
CA VAL A 250 24.51 -8.30 2.72
C VAL A 250 22.99 -8.33 2.87
N ILE A 251 22.45 -7.50 3.76
CA ILE A 251 21.01 -7.35 3.99
C ILE A 251 20.54 -6.02 3.41
N CYS A 252 19.51 -6.03 2.57
CA CYS A 252 18.93 -4.82 2.00
C CYS A 252 17.42 -4.78 2.28
N VAL A 253 16.95 -3.67 2.85
CA VAL A 253 15.53 -3.39 2.98
C VAL A 253 15.09 -2.58 1.76
N LYS A 254 14.08 -3.05 1.02
CA LYS A 254 13.59 -2.31 -0.13
C LYS A 254 12.69 -1.14 0.32
N PRO A 255 12.67 -0.02 -0.44
CA PRO A 255 11.80 1.10 -0.13
C PRO A 255 10.32 0.77 -0.40
N PRO A 256 9.38 1.42 0.30
CA PRO A 256 7.94 1.10 0.26
C PRO A 256 7.19 1.57 -1.00
N GLY A 257 7.83 1.60 -2.17
CA GLY A 257 7.33 2.33 -3.34
C GLY A 257 5.88 2.00 -3.75
N ALA A 258 5.54 0.71 -3.87
CA ALA A 258 4.21 0.29 -4.30
C ALA A 258 3.14 0.51 -3.21
N HIS A 259 3.43 0.12 -1.97
CA HIS A 259 2.55 0.31 -0.82
C HIS A 259 2.23 1.80 -0.59
N LEU A 260 3.25 2.65 -0.65
CA LEU A 260 3.11 4.11 -0.53
C LEU A 260 2.24 4.70 -1.64
N LEU A 261 2.45 4.25 -2.88
CA LEU A 261 1.66 4.72 -4.02
C LEU A 261 0.17 4.38 -3.86
N LEU A 262 -0.14 3.17 -3.37
CA LEU A 262 -1.50 2.76 -3.06
C LEU A 262 -2.11 3.64 -1.96
N CYS A 263 -1.39 3.89 -0.86
CA CYS A 263 -1.84 4.77 0.20
C CYS A 263 -2.16 6.19 -0.31
N ILE A 264 -1.26 6.80 -1.09
CA ILE A 264 -1.45 8.14 -1.66
C ILE A 264 -2.65 8.16 -2.61
N THR A 265 -2.79 7.12 -3.44
CA THR A 265 -3.93 6.99 -4.37
C THR A 265 -5.25 6.97 -3.62
N ILE A 266 -5.33 6.26 -2.50
CA ILE A 266 -6.56 6.20 -1.69
C ILE A 266 -6.86 7.55 -1.04
N VAL A 267 -5.86 8.26 -0.53
CA VAL A 267 -6.05 9.64 -0.01
C VAL A 267 -6.57 10.55 -1.12
N PHE A 268 -6.01 10.47 -2.32
CA PHE A 268 -6.45 11.27 -3.46
C PHE A 268 -7.90 10.95 -3.86
N LEU A 269 -8.29 9.68 -3.87
CA LEU A 269 -9.67 9.26 -4.12
C LEU A 269 -10.62 9.76 -3.03
N GLY A 270 -10.22 9.76 -1.76
CA GLY A 270 -10.98 10.33 -0.66
C GLY A 270 -11.21 11.83 -0.83
N LEU A 271 -10.17 12.58 -1.20
CA LEU A 271 -10.29 14.02 -1.51
C LEU A 271 -11.21 14.27 -2.70
N LEU A 272 -11.08 13.48 -3.78
CA LEU A 272 -11.96 13.58 -4.95
C LEU A 272 -13.42 13.31 -4.59
N GLN A 273 -13.68 12.30 -3.74
CA GLN A 273 -15.02 12.03 -3.23
C GLN A 273 -15.57 13.21 -2.43
N ILE A 274 -14.78 13.80 -1.53
CA ILE A 274 -15.18 14.99 -0.77
C ILE A 274 -15.55 16.12 -1.74
N THR A 275 -14.74 16.40 -2.76
CA THR A 275 -15.06 17.41 -3.78
C THR A 275 -16.37 17.11 -4.48
N PHE A 276 -16.63 15.86 -4.88
CA PHE A 276 -17.89 15.49 -5.51
C PHE A 276 -19.07 15.65 -4.54
N ILE A 277 -18.92 15.33 -3.25
CA ILE A 277 -20.00 15.58 -2.29
C ILE A 277 -20.25 17.08 -2.12
N MET A 278 -19.22 17.91 -2.08
CA MET A 278 -19.36 19.36 -1.98
C MET A 278 -20.09 19.93 -3.21
N ASP A 279 -19.72 19.49 -4.42
CA ASP A 279 -20.40 19.89 -5.67
C ASP A 279 -21.85 19.40 -5.72
N TYR A 280 -22.18 18.28 -5.05
CA TYR A 280 -23.56 17.80 -4.93
C TYR A 280 -24.42 18.72 -4.08
N LEU A 281 -23.82 19.22 -2.99
CA LEU A 281 -24.49 20.04 -1.98
C LEU A 281 -24.60 21.51 -2.41
N ASP A 282 -23.86 21.94 -3.43
CA ASP A 282 -23.96 23.31 -3.95
C ASP A 282 -25.36 23.56 -4.57
N PRO A 283 -26.14 24.53 -4.06
CA PRO A 283 -27.55 24.74 -4.43
C PRO A 283 -27.80 25.36 -5.83
N THR A 284 -26.87 25.21 -6.79
CA THR A 284 -27.03 25.74 -8.16
C THR A 284 -28.23 25.19 -8.94
#